data_AF-A0AB34IL63-F1
#
_entry.id   AF-A0AB34IL63-F1
#
_cell.length_a   1.000
_cell.length_b   1.000
_cell.length_c   1.000
_cell.angle_alpha   90.00
_cell.angle_beta   90.00
_cell.angle_gamma   90.00
#
_symmetry.space_group_name_H-M   'P 1'
#
loop_
_entity.id
_entity.type
_entity.pdbx_description
1 polymer ?
#
loop_
_entity_poly.entity_id
_entity_poly.type
_entity_poly.pdbx_seq_one_letter_code
_entity_poly.pdbx_strand_id
1 'polypeptide(L)'
;MHRLSLSTASLANAFSRSARPLSPLPLMHRLSASSTASLAHAFSRAARSLSHTAPPRLPRAPPASATPLRRWLCGAAPPPPPLTLRERLMPLGLWAIVCLNVGAYFSQGDDGAQVLLHYEHLSALLLGRQPERPTIPEHVAHATLTEHLERVLRGVSANDTLKLKLLREEGMVERLMDFIRGEAAELATLKSPILTTQHAAKILEAISTHPVAQAELVAAGAHEELLRLIRSPSTGLYIKKTLTTIVCNLLLHSDNLPPLARAGVVRTLVDEQNFSPKLKRQKVQVALGKLVVSLTHDHPRLLASLPADEQQLIGRLAAVEAEAAKQPLHSLRATIVESGLLLYLHTAAGGAAWGFFESVRRREPRAVLLRNVTRTSLVTCFIPILVVGGVVTAYNEANKKSDSVQEKFNVYFAICAVMYPCGRLLQWVEGFAPMWLGGHIVGFCSFFCWMLYSESDILKSDKLLT
;
A
#
# COMPACT_ATOMS: atom_id res chain seq x y z
N MET A 1 50.53 -16.83 30.01
CA MET A 1 50.68 -15.45 30.51
C MET A 1 51.82 -14.77 29.76
N HIS A 2 51.51 -14.01 28.71
CA HIS A 2 52.33 -12.88 28.24
C HIS A 2 51.41 -12.05 27.34
N ARG A 3 51.15 -10.81 27.77
CA ARG A 3 50.43 -9.78 27.01
C ARG A 3 51.40 -9.15 26.02
N LEU A 4 50.99 -8.98 24.78
CA LEU A 4 51.45 -7.88 23.93
C LEU A 4 50.25 -7.33 23.16
N SER A 5 49.88 -6.10 23.52
CA SER A 5 49.06 -5.18 22.75
C SER A 5 49.93 -4.49 21.69
N LEU A 6 49.36 -4.19 20.52
CA LEU A 6 49.58 -3.05 19.61
C LEU A 6 48.91 -3.47 18.28
N SER A 7 47.80 -2.88 17.85
CA SER A 7 47.57 -1.53 17.34
C SER A 7 47.18 -1.64 15.86
N THR A 8 45.92 -1.34 15.59
CA THR A 8 45.31 -1.08 14.29
C THR A 8 45.91 0.15 13.61
N ALA A 9 46.54 -0.02 12.45
CA ALA A 9 46.49 0.92 11.31
C ALA A 9 47.44 0.47 10.18
N SER A 10 46.94 0.55 8.94
CA SER A 10 47.71 0.51 7.68
C SER A 10 48.17 -0.86 7.15
N LEU A 11 47.38 -1.44 6.25
CA LEU A 11 47.80 -1.55 4.84
C LEU A 11 46.63 -2.06 3.98
N ALA A 12 45.82 -1.09 3.56
CA ALA A 12 45.08 -1.15 2.32
C ALA A 12 46.08 -1.01 1.16
N ASN A 13 46.36 -2.11 0.46
CA ASN A 13 46.77 -2.16 -0.96
C ASN A 13 47.34 -3.54 -1.28
N ALA A 14 46.52 -4.44 -1.80
CA ALA A 14 46.91 -5.45 -2.79
C ALA A 14 45.75 -6.43 -2.97
N PHE A 15 44.80 -6.12 -3.87
CA PHE A 15 44.13 -7.12 -4.72
C PHE A 15 43.30 -6.35 -5.77
N SER A 16 44.03 -5.69 -6.67
CA SER A 16 43.52 -5.25 -7.95
C SER A 16 44.30 -6.01 -9.02
N ARG A 17 43.64 -6.99 -9.68
CA ARG A 17 43.80 -7.34 -11.09
C ARG A 17 42.98 -8.59 -11.45
N SER A 18 42.24 -8.46 -12.54
CA SER A 18 41.76 -9.53 -13.44
C SER A 18 40.49 -10.30 -13.07
N ALA A 19 39.33 -9.69 -13.32
CA ALA A 19 38.24 -10.35 -14.04
C ALA A 19 37.37 -9.28 -14.73
N ARG A 20 37.36 -9.27 -16.07
CA ARG A 20 36.44 -8.45 -16.87
C ARG A 20 35.04 -9.08 -16.83
N PRO A 21 33.98 -8.35 -16.44
CA PRO A 21 32.62 -8.76 -16.78
C PRO A 21 32.22 -8.16 -18.13
N LEU A 22 31.59 -8.99 -18.95
CA LEU A 22 30.89 -8.61 -20.16
C LEU A 22 29.71 -7.70 -19.80
N SER A 23 29.57 -6.61 -20.56
CA SER A 23 28.55 -5.58 -20.43
C SER A 23 27.16 -6.14 -20.76
N PRO A 24 26.14 -5.97 -19.90
CA PRO A 24 24.75 -5.98 -20.32
C PRO A 24 24.29 -4.57 -20.73
N LEU A 25 23.47 -4.52 -21.78
CA LEU A 25 22.84 -3.35 -22.38
C LEU A 25 22.11 -2.47 -21.35
N PRO A 26 22.15 -1.12 -21.46
CA PRO A 26 21.39 -0.23 -20.58
C PRO A 26 20.05 0.12 -21.22
N LEU A 27 18.96 -0.43 -20.70
CA LEU A 27 17.63 0.15 -20.90
C LEU A 27 16.79 -0.08 -19.65
N MET A 28 16.23 1.02 -19.12
CA MET A 28 15.34 1.10 -17.94
C MET A 28 15.97 1.20 -16.54
N HIS A 29 16.79 2.24 -16.28
CA HIS A 29 17.02 2.68 -14.89
C HIS A 29 17.11 4.22 -14.68
N ARG A 30 16.50 5.02 -15.57
CA ARG A 30 16.36 6.48 -15.38
C ARG A 30 14.90 6.93 -15.39
N LEU A 31 14.15 6.63 -14.33
CA LEU A 31 12.89 7.32 -14.00
C LEU A 31 12.70 7.36 -12.48
N SER A 32 13.59 8.06 -11.78
CA SER A 32 13.44 8.41 -10.36
C SER A 32 14.49 9.48 -10.06
N ALA A 33 14.34 10.70 -10.58
CA ALA A 33 13.69 11.81 -9.88
C ALA A 33 13.20 12.91 -10.87
N SER A 34 13.21 12.63 -12.18
CA SER A 34 12.78 13.57 -13.21
C SER A 34 11.26 13.55 -13.49
N SER A 35 10.50 12.62 -12.93
CA SER A 35 9.10 12.40 -13.30
C SER A 35 8.13 13.44 -12.73
N THR A 36 8.36 13.95 -11.51
CA THR A 36 7.49 14.96 -10.89
C THR A 36 7.65 16.34 -11.54
N ALA A 37 8.89 16.76 -11.81
CA ALA A 37 9.16 17.97 -12.59
C ALA A 37 8.69 17.81 -14.04
N SER A 38 8.86 16.63 -14.65
CA SER A 38 8.41 16.36 -16.02
C SER A 38 6.88 16.34 -16.14
N LEU A 39 6.14 15.83 -15.14
CA LEU A 39 4.68 15.86 -15.12
C LEU A 39 4.15 17.29 -14.95
N ALA A 40 4.68 18.05 -14.00
CA ALA A 40 4.31 19.46 -13.82
C ALA A 40 4.61 20.30 -15.09
N HIS A 41 5.73 20.03 -15.75
CA HIS A 41 6.12 20.72 -16.98
C HIS A 41 5.32 20.24 -18.20
N ALA A 42 4.89 18.98 -18.26
CA ALA A 42 4.01 18.42 -19.29
C ALA A 42 2.58 18.97 -19.17
N PHE A 43 2.03 19.07 -17.95
CA PHE A 43 0.73 19.71 -17.72
C PHE A 43 0.76 21.21 -18.06
N SER A 44 1.84 21.92 -17.71
CA SER A 44 2.02 23.34 -18.07
C SER A 44 2.16 23.56 -19.59
N ARG A 45 2.77 22.62 -20.34
CA ARG A 45 2.84 22.68 -21.81
C ARG A 45 1.52 22.31 -22.47
N ALA A 46 0.79 21.31 -21.95
CA ALA A 46 -0.53 20.94 -22.46
C ALA A 46 -1.54 22.09 -22.28
N ALA A 47 -1.51 22.77 -21.14
CA ALA A 47 -2.34 23.94 -20.87
C ALA A 47 -2.03 25.12 -21.81
N ARG A 48 -0.75 25.35 -22.15
CA ARG A 48 -0.33 26.40 -23.11
C ARG A 48 -0.54 26.03 -24.59
N SER A 49 -0.54 24.73 -24.92
CA SER A 49 -0.84 24.24 -26.27
C SER A 49 -2.32 24.39 -26.61
N LEU A 50 -3.21 24.27 -25.62
CA LEU A 50 -4.66 24.42 -25.81
C LEU A 50 -5.10 25.89 -25.94
N SER A 51 -4.25 26.86 -25.58
CA SER A 51 -4.55 28.30 -25.70
C SER A 51 -4.12 28.92 -27.04
N HIS A 52 -3.42 28.20 -27.93
CA HIS A 52 -2.86 28.77 -29.17
C HIS A 52 -3.25 28.09 -30.49
N THR A 53 -4.03 27.01 -30.47
CA THR A 53 -4.54 26.41 -31.71
C THR A 53 -5.78 27.14 -32.20
N ALA A 54 -5.61 28.07 -33.14
CA ALA A 54 -6.69 28.59 -33.96
C ALA A 54 -7.36 27.44 -34.74
N PRO A 55 -8.70 27.41 -34.84
CA PRO A 55 -9.40 26.30 -35.47
C PRO A 55 -9.11 26.23 -36.98
N PRO A 56 -9.07 25.02 -37.58
CA PRO A 56 -8.81 24.86 -39.01
C PRO A 56 -9.95 25.46 -39.83
N ARG A 57 -9.59 26.21 -40.88
CA ARG A 57 -10.53 26.73 -41.88
C ARG A 57 -11.10 25.56 -42.69
N LEU A 58 -12.39 25.29 -42.51
CA LEU A 58 -13.14 24.33 -43.32
C LEU A 58 -13.38 24.89 -44.75
N PRO A 59 -13.42 24.02 -45.77
CA PRO A 59 -13.67 24.42 -47.15
C PRO A 59 -15.09 24.98 -47.33
N ARG A 60 -15.20 26.03 -48.15
CA ARG A 60 -16.45 26.72 -48.51
C ARG A 60 -17.42 25.77 -49.21
N ALA A 61 -18.55 25.49 -48.57
CA ALA A 61 -19.72 24.88 -49.19
C ALA A 61 -20.53 25.93 -49.99
N PRO A 62 -21.24 25.54 -51.06
CA PRO A 62 -22.03 26.44 -51.91
C PRO A 62 -23.27 26.99 -51.17
N PRO A 63 -23.84 28.11 -51.63
CA PRO A 63 -24.80 28.89 -50.86
C PRO A 63 -26.17 28.20 -50.85
N ALA A 64 -26.51 27.55 -49.74
CA ALA A 64 -27.87 27.16 -49.43
C ALA A 64 -28.59 28.33 -48.73
N SER A 65 -29.78 28.64 -49.23
CA SER A 65 -30.76 29.62 -48.77
C SER A 65 -30.69 29.96 -47.27
N ALA A 66 -30.42 31.23 -47.00
CA ALA A 66 -30.44 31.83 -45.67
C ALA A 66 -31.86 31.85 -45.09
N THR A 67 -32.07 31.22 -43.93
CA THR A 67 -32.97 31.65 -42.82
C THR A 67 -33.14 30.57 -41.74
N PRO A 68 -32.07 30.20 -41.01
CA PRO A 68 -32.18 30.26 -39.54
C PRO A 68 -30.92 30.74 -38.80
N LEU A 69 -29.77 30.82 -39.47
CA LEU A 69 -28.46 31.08 -38.83
C LEU A 69 -28.28 32.52 -38.31
N ARG A 70 -28.99 33.51 -38.89
CA ARG A 70 -28.90 34.91 -38.44
C ARG A 70 -29.61 35.16 -37.10
N ARG A 71 -30.57 34.31 -36.72
CA ARG A 71 -31.21 34.33 -35.40
C ARG A 71 -30.29 33.78 -34.30
N TRP A 72 -29.30 32.96 -34.69
CA TRP A 72 -28.33 32.36 -33.79
C TRP A 72 -27.13 33.28 -33.50
N LEU A 73 -26.79 34.20 -34.41
CA LEU A 73 -25.59 35.06 -34.29
C LEU A 73 -25.85 36.45 -33.69
N CYS A 74 -27.11 36.92 -33.64
CA CYS A 74 -27.45 38.24 -33.10
C CYS A 74 -28.51 38.20 -31.98
N GLY A 75 -28.90 37.01 -31.52
CA GLY A 75 -29.65 36.89 -30.27
C GLY A 75 -28.67 37.14 -29.11
N ALA A 76 -28.91 38.19 -28.33
CA ALA A 76 -28.27 38.33 -27.02
C ALA A 76 -28.39 36.97 -26.31
N ALA A 77 -27.24 36.39 -25.92
CA ALA A 77 -27.25 35.14 -25.19
C ALA A 77 -28.23 35.32 -24.01
N PRO A 78 -29.24 34.46 -23.84
CA PRO A 78 -30.12 34.56 -22.69
C PRO A 78 -29.22 34.60 -21.45
N PRO A 79 -29.54 35.45 -20.45
CA PRO A 79 -28.76 35.49 -19.22
C PRO A 79 -28.59 34.05 -18.73
N PRO A 80 -27.38 33.64 -18.32
CA PRO A 80 -27.16 32.29 -17.85
C PRO A 80 -28.26 31.98 -16.83
N PRO A 81 -28.94 30.82 -16.95
CA PRO A 81 -30.02 30.49 -16.04
C PRO A 81 -29.53 30.70 -14.61
N PRO A 82 -30.35 31.32 -13.73
CA PRO A 82 -29.92 31.61 -12.37
C PRO A 82 -29.38 30.32 -11.76
N LEU A 83 -28.12 30.38 -11.30
CA LEU A 83 -27.43 29.19 -10.81
C LEU A 83 -28.35 28.49 -9.80
N THR A 84 -28.76 27.28 -10.12
CA THR A 84 -29.73 26.55 -9.31
C THR A 84 -29.14 26.29 -7.94
N LEU A 85 -29.98 26.17 -6.91
CA LEU A 85 -29.52 25.83 -5.56
C LEU A 85 -28.60 24.59 -5.57
N ARG A 86 -28.85 23.63 -6.48
CA ARG A 86 -28.02 22.45 -6.77
C ARG A 86 -26.58 22.81 -7.19
N GLU A 87 -26.39 23.83 -8.00
CA GLU A 87 -25.09 24.29 -8.49
C GLU A 87 -24.28 25.04 -7.42
N ARG A 88 -24.93 25.56 -6.36
CA ARG A 88 -24.26 26.15 -5.20
C ARG A 88 -24.07 25.16 -4.05
N LEU A 89 -25.04 24.29 -3.81
CA LEU A 89 -25.04 23.29 -2.74
C LEU A 89 -23.99 22.21 -2.96
N MET A 90 -23.74 21.79 -4.20
CA MET A 90 -22.73 20.76 -4.47
C MET A 90 -21.29 21.27 -4.16
N PRO A 91 -20.87 22.48 -4.60
CA PRO A 91 -19.61 23.07 -4.15
C PRO A 91 -19.55 23.32 -2.63
N LEU A 92 -20.62 23.85 -2.03
CA LEU A 92 -20.68 24.09 -0.58
C LEU A 92 -20.57 22.79 0.23
N GLY A 93 -21.28 21.74 -0.18
CA GLY A 93 -21.21 20.42 0.45
C GLY A 93 -19.84 19.78 0.27
N LEU A 94 -19.23 19.89 -0.90
CA LEU A 94 -17.86 19.42 -1.14
C LEU A 94 -16.86 20.15 -0.23
N TRP A 95 -16.97 21.48 -0.11
CA TRP A 95 -16.09 22.26 0.76
C TRP A 95 -16.36 22.00 2.24
N ALA A 96 -17.60 21.79 2.66
CA ALA A 96 -17.90 21.37 4.02
C ALA A 96 -17.26 20.01 4.34
N ILE A 97 -17.32 19.05 3.41
CA ILE A 97 -16.65 17.75 3.55
C ILE A 97 -15.13 17.92 3.60
N VAL A 98 -14.54 18.75 2.72
CA VAL A 98 -13.10 19.02 2.75
C VAL A 98 -12.70 19.66 4.08
N CYS A 99 -13.42 20.69 4.54
CA CYS A 99 -13.16 21.36 5.82
C CYS A 99 -13.34 20.43 7.02
N LEU A 100 -14.36 19.55 7.01
CA LEU A 100 -14.56 18.54 8.05
C LEU A 100 -13.44 17.49 8.03
N ASN A 101 -12.96 17.07 6.86
CA ASN A 101 -11.83 16.16 6.75
C ASN A 101 -10.52 16.83 7.17
N VAL A 102 -10.31 18.12 6.88
CA VAL A 102 -9.17 18.90 7.41
C VAL A 102 -9.26 18.95 8.93
N GLY A 103 -10.43 19.28 9.48
CA GLY A 103 -10.67 19.30 10.92
C GLY A 103 -10.43 17.93 11.57
N ALA A 104 -10.93 16.86 10.94
CA ALA A 104 -10.70 15.49 11.38
C ALA A 104 -9.21 15.12 11.33
N TYR A 105 -8.51 15.47 10.25
CA TYR A 105 -7.07 15.27 10.10
C TYR A 105 -6.28 15.97 11.21
N PHE A 106 -6.59 17.22 11.52
CA PHE A 106 -5.97 17.93 12.63
C PHE A 106 -6.37 17.38 14.01
N SER A 107 -7.60 16.87 14.16
CA SER A 107 -8.07 16.30 15.43
C SER A 107 -7.46 14.94 15.75
N GLN A 108 -7.15 14.14 14.72
CA GLN A 108 -6.54 12.83 14.89
C GLN A 108 -5.02 12.95 15.08
N GLY A 109 -4.42 14.04 14.63
CA GLY A 109 -2.98 14.25 14.68
C GLY A 109 -2.25 13.32 13.72
N ASP A 110 -1.13 13.79 13.17
CA ASP A 110 -0.24 12.89 12.44
C ASP A 110 0.67 12.17 13.43
N ASP A 111 0.24 10.98 13.86
CA ASP A 111 0.99 10.14 14.80
C ASP A 111 2.44 9.92 14.35
N GLY A 112 2.71 9.87 13.04
CA GLY A 112 4.06 9.73 12.48
C GLY A 112 4.95 10.93 12.81
N ALA A 113 4.53 12.13 12.43
CA ALA A 113 5.28 13.35 12.73
C ALA A 113 5.39 13.61 14.24
N GLN A 114 4.33 13.32 15.01
CA GLN A 114 4.39 13.47 16.47
C GLN A 114 5.41 12.52 17.12
N VAL A 115 5.45 11.26 16.69
CA VAL A 115 6.46 10.30 17.17
C VAL A 115 7.86 10.73 16.75
N LEU A 116 8.04 11.23 15.52
CA LEU A 116 9.33 11.74 15.06
C LEU A 116 9.83 12.94 15.89
N LEU A 117 8.93 13.88 16.23
CA LEU A 117 9.26 15.03 17.08
C LEU A 117 9.74 14.61 18.48
N HIS A 118 9.19 13.53 19.01
CA HIS A 118 9.54 12.99 20.33
C HIS A 118 10.43 11.74 20.26
N TYR A 119 11.07 11.50 19.11
CA TYR A 119 11.71 10.22 18.82
C TYR A 119 12.78 9.87 19.85
N GLU A 120 13.73 10.78 20.13
CA GLU A 120 14.86 10.51 21.02
C GLU A 120 14.41 10.09 22.42
N HIS A 121 13.32 10.69 22.89
CA HIS A 121 12.74 10.34 24.17
C HIS A 121 12.05 8.97 24.12
N LEU A 122 11.25 8.73 23.08
CA LEU A 122 10.55 7.46 22.91
C LEU A 122 11.52 6.29 22.69
N SER A 123 12.56 6.47 21.87
CA SER A 123 13.58 5.45 21.63
C SER A 123 14.35 5.12 22.90
N ALA A 124 14.76 6.12 23.68
CA ALA A 124 15.39 5.92 24.98
C ALA A 124 14.51 5.08 25.91
N LEU A 125 13.22 5.42 26.03
CA LEU A 125 12.27 4.67 26.86
C LEU A 125 12.09 3.21 26.39
N LEU A 126 11.94 2.98 25.09
CA LEU A 126 11.80 1.63 24.54
C LEU A 126 13.06 0.78 24.80
N LEU A 127 14.23 1.39 24.72
CA LEU A 127 15.53 0.76 24.99
C LEU A 127 15.85 0.64 26.49
N GLY A 128 14.95 1.08 27.37
CA GLY A 128 15.17 1.07 28.83
C GLY A 128 16.25 2.05 29.29
N ARG A 129 16.63 3.02 28.44
CA ARG A 129 17.60 4.07 28.78
C ARG A 129 16.86 5.20 29.51
N GLN A 130 17.43 5.70 30.60
CA GLN A 130 16.89 6.91 31.22
C GLN A 130 17.21 8.13 30.33
N PRO A 131 16.22 8.95 29.97
CA PRO A 131 16.47 10.15 29.20
C PRO A 131 17.30 11.14 30.04
N GLU A 132 18.40 11.65 29.49
CA GLU A 132 19.37 12.51 30.20
C GLU A 132 18.78 13.85 30.69
N ARG A 133 17.56 14.23 30.29
CA ARG A 133 16.82 15.37 30.82
C ARG A 133 15.30 15.12 30.88
N PRO A 134 14.64 15.33 32.04
CA PRO A 134 13.19 15.40 32.09
C PRO A 134 12.76 16.83 31.72
N THR A 135 12.71 17.16 30.43
CA THR A 135 12.05 18.39 29.96
C THR A 135 10.55 18.20 29.72
N ILE A 136 10.02 17.02 30.01
CA ILE A 136 8.62 16.69 29.75
C ILE A 136 7.83 16.76 31.07
N PRO A 137 6.69 17.46 31.10
CA PRO A 137 5.88 17.58 32.30
C PRO A 137 5.38 16.22 32.82
N GLU A 138 5.30 16.08 34.15
CA GLU A 138 5.00 14.84 34.91
C GLU A 138 3.78 14.05 34.40
N HIS A 139 2.80 14.70 33.77
CA HIS A 139 1.63 14.01 33.23
C HIS A 139 1.93 13.08 32.05
N VAL A 140 3.07 13.24 31.36
CA VAL A 140 3.55 12.30 30.33
C VAL A 140 4.37 11.16 30.94
N ALA A 141 4.93 11.35 32.14
CA ALA A 141 5.77 10.37 32.83
C ALA A 141 5.00 9.15 33.36
N HIS A 142 3.66 9.18 33.31
CA HIS A 142 2.79 8.07 33.73
C HIS A 142 2.34 7.15 32.60
N ALA A 143 2.71 7.41 31.34
CA ALA A 143 2.36 6.53 30.24
C ALA A 143 3.05 5.17 30.41
N THR A 144 2.28 4.09 30.27
CA THR A 144 2.85 2.74 30.33
C THR A 144 3.72 2.46 29.09
N LEU A 145 4.71 1.57 29.20
CA LEU A 145 5.49 1.09 28.03
C LEU A 145 4.58 0.63 26.88
N THR A 146 3.43 0.03 27.22
CA THR A 146 2.41 -0.39 26.25
C THR A 146 1.84 0.80 25.45
N GLU A 147 1.53 1.93 26.11
CA GLU A 147 1.06 3.15 25.43
C GLU A 147 2.12 3.76 24.52
N HIS A 148 3.39 3.74 24.94
CA HIS A 148 4.48 4.21 24.10
C HIS A 148 4.65 3.36 22.84
N LEU A 149 4.60 2.03 22.97
CA LEU A 149 4.62 1.12 21.82
C LEU A 149 3.38 1.30 20.93
N GLU A 150 2.20 1.51 21.51
CA GLU A 150 0.99 1.80 20.73
C GLU A 150 1.15 3.08 19.92
N ARG A 151 1.66 4.15 20.53
CA ARG A 151 1.91 5.43 19.84
C ARG A 151 2.92 5.26 18.70
N VAL A 152 4.03 4.56 18.97
CA VAL A 152 5.04 4.23 17.95
C VAL A 152 4.43 3.40 16.84
N LEU A 153 3.59 2.41 17.15
CA LEU A 153 2.90 1.57 16.17
C LEU A 153 2.01 2.38 15.21
N ARG A 154 1.25 3.34 15.74
CA ARG A 154 0.42 4.22 14.91
C ARG A 154 1.27 5.07 13.97
N GLY A 155 2.37 5.65 14.49
CA GLY A 155 3.28 6.46 13.70
C GLY A 155 4.06 5.67 12.63
N VAL A 156 4.64 4.53 12.99
CA VAL A 156 5.53 3.74 12.10
C VAL A 156 4.77 3.13 10.92
N SER A 157 3.47 2.88 11.07
CA SER A 157 2.62 2.37 9.98
C SER A 157 2.45 3.39 8.84
N ALA A 158 2.55 4.68 9.16
CA ALA A 158 2.21 5.78 8.27
C ALA A 158 3.41 6.63 7.79
N ASN A 159 4.62 6.42 8.31
CA ASN A 159 5.80 7.23 7.98
C ASN A 159 7.05 6.35 7.74
N ASP A 160 7.69 6.51 6.58
CA ASP A 160 8.84 5.69 6.17
C ASP A 160 10.14 6.13 6.84
N THR A 161 10.31 7.41 7.13
CA THR A 161 11.48 7.92 7.89
C THR A 161 11.53 7.30 9.29
N LEU A 162 10.40 7.21 9.98
CA LEU A 162 10.29 6.59 11.30
C LEU A 162 10.62 5.10 11.26
N LYS A 163 10.20 4.37 10.22
CA LYS A 163 10.60 2.96 10.03
C LYS A 163 12.12 2.84 9.96
N LEU A 164 12.76 3.67 9.15
CA LEU A 164 14.21 3.65 8.97
C LEU A 164 14.96 4.14 10.22
N LYS A 165 14.40 5.11 10.94
CA LYS A 165 15.00 5.62 12.18
C LYS A 165 14.98 4.54 13.27
N LEU A 166 13.84 3.89 13.48
CA LEU A 166 13.70 2.75 14.41
C LEU A 166 14.60 1.58 14.02
N LEU A 167 14.70 1.25 12.73
CA LEU A 167 15.56 0.18 12.24
C LEU A 167 17.05 0.44 12.53
N ARG A 168 17.49 1.69 12.37
CA ARG A 168 18.91 2.09 12.48
C ARG A 168 19.33 2.44 13.90
N GLU A 169 18.38 2.56 14.81
CA GLU A 169 18.65 2.77 16.23
C GLU A 169 19.28 1.51 16.83
N GLU A 170 20.49 1.66 17.36
CA GLU A 170 21.25 0.55 17.91
C GLU A 170 20.50 -0.13 19.06
N GLY A 171 20.27 -1.44 18.91
CA GLY A 171 19.57 -2.26 19.89
C GLY A 171 18.04 -2.25 19.77
N MET A 172 17.45 -1.42 18.89
CA MET A 172 15.99 -1.30 18.81
C MET A 172 15.33 -2.56 18.26
N VAL A 173 15.88 -3.15 17.20
CA VAL A 173 15.34 -4.39 16.62
C VAL A 173 15.48 -5.54 17.60
N GLU A 174 16.65 -5.67 18.23
CA GLU A 174 16.93 -6.67 19.26
C GLU A 174 15.94 -6.53 20.43
N ARG A 175 15.70 -5.30 20.87
CA ARG A 175 14.76 -4.99 21.94
C ARG A 175 13.31 -5.33 21.59
N LEU A 176 12.88 -5.03 20.36
CA LEU A 176 11.56 -5.46 19.88
C LEU A 176 11.46 -7.00 19.85
N MET A 177 12.53 -7.69 19.47
CA MET A 177 12.59 -9.15 19.51
C MET A 177 12.56 -9.69 20.94
N ASP A 178 13.22 -9.04 21.91
CA ASP A 178 13.13 -9.40 23.34
C ASP A 178 11.69 -9.32 23.85
N PHE A 179 10.94 -8.27 23.46
CA PHE A 179 9.52 -8.16 23.80
C PHE A 179 8.71 -9.30 23.18
N ILE A 180 8.99 -9.67 21.93
CA ILE A 180 8.30 -10.77 21.25
C ILE A 180 8.61 -12.12 21.90
N ARG A 181 9.86 -12.32 22.36
CA ARG A 181 10.29 -13.52 23.08
C ARG A 181 9.67 -13.66 24.47
N GLY A 182 9.21 -12.55 25.05
CA GLY A 182 8.83 -12.52 26.45
C GLY A 182 10.04 -12.44 27.40
N GLU A 183 11.22 -12.08 26.88
CA GLU A 183 12.49 -12.08 27.64
C GLU A 183 12.83 -10.70 28.23
N ALA A 184 12.12 -9.64 27.81
CA ALA A 184 12.30 -8.32 28.41
C ALA A 184 11.84 -8.32 29.87
N ALA A 185 12.77 -7.99 30.79
CA ALA A 185 12.55 -8.01 32.23
C ALA A 185 11.33 -7.19 32.67
N GLU A 186 11.04 -6.11 31.96
CA GLU A 186 9.91 -5.22 32.23
C GLU A 186 8.55 -5.87 31.98
N LEU A 187 8.46 -6.87 31.10
CA LEU A 187 7.19 -7.52 30.79
C LEU A 187 6.53 -8.15 32.02
N ALA A 188 7.33 -8.66 32.96
CA ALA A 188 6.84 -9.28 34.18
C ALA A 188 6.08 -8.30 35.11
N THR A 189 6.31 -7.00 34.97
CA THR A 189 5.69 -5.96 35.82
C THR A 189 4.56 -5.20 35.12
N LEU A 190 4.34 -5.43 33.82
CA LEU A 190 3.30 -4.73 33.07
C LEU A 190 1.92 -5.29 33.36
N LYS A 191 0.91 -4.41 33.31
CA LYS A 191 -0.51 -4.79 33.39
C LYS A 191 -0.94 -5.67 32.21
N SER A 192 -0.33 -5.48 31.05
CA SER A 192 -0.74 -6.11 29.78
C SER A 192 0.47 -6.59 28.94
N PRO A 193 1.24 -7.59 29.39
CA PRO A 193 2.42 -8.09 28.67
C PRO A 193 2.09 -8.61 27.26
N ILE A 194 0.90 -9.18 27.09
CA ILE A 194 0.40 -9.66 25.79
C ILE A 194 0.28 -8.51 24.80
N LEU A 195 -0.35 -7.39 25.18
CA LEU A 195 -0.50 -6.22 24.29
C LEU A 195 0.85 -5.62 23.90
N THR A 196 1.79 -5.54 24.86
CA THR A 196 3.17 -5.11 24.60
C THR A 196 3.84 -5.99 23.54
N THR A 197 3.74 -7.31 23.69
CA THR A 197 4.28 -8.29 22.73
C THR A 197 3.65 -8.11 21.34
N GLN A 198 2.33 -7.89 21.29
CA GLN A 198 1.60 -7.66 20.04
C GLN A 198 2.03 -6.36 19.36
N HIS A 199 2.16 -5.26 20.10
CA HIS A 199 2.62 -3.99 19.56
C HIS A 199 4.05 -4.08 19.04
N ALA A 200 4.96 -4.73 19.78
CA ALA A 200 6.33 -4.95 19.32
C ALA A 200 6.39 -5.74 18.00
N ALA A 201 5.64 -6.84 17.91
CA ALA A 201 5.54 -7.62 16.67
C ALA A 201 4.97 -6.79 15.51
N LYS A 202 3.97 -5.95 15.77
CA LYS A 202 3.35 -5.08 14.75
C LYS A 202 4.24 -3.92 14.31
N ILE A 203 5.06 -3.37 15.20
CA ILE A 203 6.07 -2.37 14.83
C ILE A 203 7.08 -3.01 13.88
N LEU A 204 7.57 -4.21 14.20
CA LEU A 204 8.50 -4.93 13.32
C LEU A 204 7.85 -5.33 11.98
N GLU A 205 6.56 -5.70 11.99
CA GLU A 205 5.76 -5.86 10.77
C GLU A 205 5.75 -4.58 9.93
N ALA A 206 5.45 -3.43 10.52
CA ALA A 206 5.43 -2.16 9.82
C ALA A 206 6.81 -1.79 9.26
N ILE A 207 7.89 -1.97 10.02
CA ILE A 207 9.28 -1.74 9.57
C ILE A 207 9.58 -2.61 8.35
N SER A 208 9.25 -3.91 8.39
CA SER A 208 9.52 -4.86 7.29
C SER A 208 8.79 -4.55 5.98
N THR A 209 7.83 -3.62 5.98
CA THR A 209 7.18 -3.16 4.73
C THR A 209 8.09 -2.27 3.87
N HIS A 210 9.16 -1.72 4.43
CA HIS A 210 10.07 -0.83 3.72
C HIS A 210 11.19 -1.62 3.01
N PRO A 211 11.47 -1.41 1.71
CA PRO A 211 12.46 -2.20 0.96
C PRO A 211 13.87 -2.21 1.57
N VAL A 212 14.36 -1.05 2.03
CA VAL A 212 15.67 -0.95 2.70
C VAL A 212 15.67 -1.75 4.01
N ALA A 213 14.57 -1.73 4.76
CA ALA A 213 14.45 -2.49 6.00
C ALA A 213 14.44 -3.99 5.75
N GLN A 214 13.83 -4.44 4.65
CA GLN A 214 13.84 -5.85 4.27
C GLN A 214 15.28 -6.37 4.09
N ALA A 215 16.12 -5.61 3.38
CA ALA A 215 17.52 -5.97 3.17
C ALA A 215 18.32 -5.91 4.48
N GLU A 216 18.20 -4.82 5.25
CA GLU A 216 18.95 -4.62 6.50
C GLU A 216 18.60 -5.67 7.57
N LEU A 217 17.31 -6.01 7.74
CA LEU A 217 16.87 -7.05 8.70
C LEU A 217 17.45 -8.43 8.38
N VAL A 218 17.52 -8.80 7.10
CA VAL A 218 18.08 -10.09 6.69
C VAL A 218 19.60 -10.09 6.84
N ALA A 219 20.27 -9.00 6.46
CA ALA A 219 21.71 -8.81 6.63
C ALA A 219 22.14 -8.89 8.10
N ALA A 220 21.29 -8.40 9.02
CA ALA A 220 21.49 -8.50 10.47
C ALA A 220 21.16 -9.89 11.06
N GLY A 221 20.74 -10.86 10.25
CA GLY A 221 20.41 -12.22 10.72
C GLY A 221 19.04 -12.35 11.40
N ALA A 222 18.22 -11.29 11.46
CA ALA A 222 16.93 -11.31 12.16
C ALA A 222 15.95 -12.37 11.62
N HIS A 223 16.10 -12.74 10.34
CA HIS A 223 15.28 -13.76 9.69
C HIS A 223 15.39 -15.16 10.34
N GLU A 224 16.57 -15.56 10.82
CA GLU A 224 16.75 -16.86 11.48
C GLU A 224 15.94 -16.93 12.77
N GLU A 225 15.99 -15.84 13.54
CA GLU A 225 15.28 -15.70 14.80
C GLU A 225 13.76 -15.64 14.59
N LEU A 226 13.28 -14.90 13.58
CA LEU A 226 11.87 -14.88 13.20
C LEU A 226 11.35 -16.29 12.88
N LEU A 227 12.11 -17.08 12.12
CA LEU A 227 11.75 -18.46 11.78
C LEU A 227 11.79 -19.37 13.02
N ARG A 228 12.75 -19.18 13.93
CA ARG A 228 12.80 -19.89 15.21
C ARG A 228 11.55 -19.63 16.05
N LEU A 229 11.12 -18.38 16.15
CA LEU A 229 9.91 -17.99 16.90
C LEU A 229 8.63 -18.54 16.26
N ILE A 230 8.51 -18.52 14.93
CA ILE A 230 7.36 -19.15 14.25
C ILE A 230 7.26 -20.65 14.58
N ARG A 231 8.40 -21.36 14.57
CA ARG A 231 8.45 -22.79 14.89
C ARG A 231 8.21 -23.10 16.36
N SER A 232 8.40 -22.12 17.25
CA SER A 232 8.24 -22.36 18.68
C SER A 232 6.79 -22.69 19.04
N PRO A 233 6.53 -23.75 19.82
CA PRO A 233 5.18 -24.06 20.31
C PRO A 233 4.70 -23.05 21.36
N SER A 234 5.61 -22.30 22.01
CA SER A 234 5.25 -21.29 23.02
C SER A 234 4.75 -19.97 22.41
N THR A 235 4.98 -19.74 21.12
CA THR A 235 4.59 -18.49 20.47
C THR A 235 3.09 -18.51 20.14
N GLY A 236 2.34 -17.55 20.69
CA GLY A 236 0.90 -17.44 20.47
C GLY A 236 0.52 -17.22 19.00
N LEU A 237 -0.66 -17.71 18.60
CA LEU A 237 -1.13 -17.72 17.21
C LEU A 237 -1.10 -16.32 16.55
N TYR A 238 -1.53 -15.29 17.27
CA TYR A 238 -1.49 -13.91 16.76
C TYR A 238 -0.05 -13.47 16.44
N ILE A 239 0.89 -13.80 17.31
CA ILE A 239 2.31 -13.46 17.10
C ILE A 239 2.85 -14.24 15.92
N LYS A 240 2.63 -15.56 15.85
CA LYS A 240 3.06 -16.36 14.69
C LYS A 240 2.49 -15.83 13.37
N LYS A 241 1.22 -15.43 13.34
CA LYS A 241 0.58 -14.78 12.18
C LYS A 241 1.31 -13.50 11.78
N THR A 242 1.70 -12.69 12.75
CA THR A 242 2.44 -11.43 12.54
C THR A 242 3.86 -11.71 12.05
N LEU A 243 4.61 -12.61 12.69
CA LEU A 243 5.96 -13.00 12.29
C LEU A 243 6.00 -13.62 10.89
N THR A 244 5.03 -14.46 10.56
CA THR A 244 4.85 -15.02 9.21
C THR A 244 4.66 -13.92 8.17
N THR A 245 3.97 -12.84 8.54
CA THR A 245 3.77 -11.68 7.66
C THR A 245 5.06 -10.90 7.46
N ILE A 246 5.86 -10.74 8.51
CA ILE A 246 7.21 -10.15 8.43
C ILE A 246 8.05 -10.94 7.43
N VAL A 247 8.14 -12.26 7.59
CA VAL A 247 8.89 -13.14 6.68
C VAL A 247 8.40 -13.02 5.24
N CYS A 248 7.08 -12.96 5.01
CA CYS A 248 6.54 -12.72 3.67
C CYS A 248 6.94 -11.36 3.09
N ASN A 249 7.08 -10.32 3.91
CA ASN A 249 7.59 -9.02 3.47
C ASN A 249 9.08 -9.10 3.12
N LEU A 250 9.88 -9.82 3.92
CA LEU A 250 11.32 -10.01 3.65
C LEU A 250 11.56 -10.73 2.31
N LEU A 251 10.67 -11.66 1.94
CA LEU A 251 10.70 -12.38 0.65
C LEU A 251 10.45 -11.48 -0.58
N LEU A 252 9.95 -10.25 -0.39
CA LEU A 252 9.74 -9.32 -1.51
C LEU A 252 11.05 -8.74 -2.05
N HIS A 253 12.13 -8.78 -1.27
CA HIS A 253 13.45 -8.35 -1.71
C HIS A 253 14.22 -9.57 -2.26
N SER A 254 14.54 -9.56 -3.56
CA SER A 254 15.16 -10.70 -4.25
C SER A 254 16.49 -11.16 -3.64
N ASP A 255 17.29 -10.22 -3.12
CA ASP A 255 18.59 -10.56 -2.51
C ASP A 255 18.43 -11.33 -1.17
N ASN A 256 17.23 -11.31 -0.59
CA ASN A 256 16.94 -12.03 0.64
C ASN A 256 16.58 -13.51 0.39
N LEU A 257 16.29 -13.90 -0.86
CA LEU A 257 15.87 -15.27 -1.15
C LEU A 257 16.95 -16.30 -0.77
N PRO A 258 18.25 -16.11 -1.08
CA PRO A 258 19.28 -17.05 -0.67
C PRO A 258 19.40 -17.31 0.85
N PRO A 259 19.54 -16.29 1.71
CA PRO A 259 19.62 -16.52 3.16
C PRO A 259 18.32 -17.12 3.72
N LEU A 260 17.14 -16.63 3.29
CA LEU A 260 15.86 -17.16 3.75
C LEU A 260 15.64 -18.63 3.35
N ALA A 261 16.00 -19.01 2.11
CA ALA A 261 15.91 -20.39 1.65
C ALA A 261 16.81 -21.31 2.47
N ARG A 262 18.07 -20.90 2.74
CA ARG A 262 19.01 -21.67 3.59
C ARG A 262 18.51 -21.82 5.02
N ALA A 263 17.80 -20.83 5.55
CA ALA A 263 17.20 -20.89 6.88
C ALA A 263 15.93 -21.77 6.97
N GLY A 264 15.51 -22.39 5.86
CA GLY A 264 14.36 -23.31 5.80
C GLY A 264 13.01 -22.58 5.87
N VAL A 265 12.91 -21.43 5.19
CA VAL A 265 11.68 -20.62 5.15
C VAL A 265 10.50 -21.38 4.53
N VAL A 266 10.72 -22.24 3.53
CA VAL A 266 9.63 -22.93 2.81
C VAL A 266 8.96 -23.92 3.76
N ARG A 267 9.73 -24.80 4.40
CA ARG A 267 9.21 -25.73 5.39
C ARG A 267 8.54 -25.01 6.55
N THR A 268 9.18 -23.98 7.11
CA THR A 268 8.61 -23.22 8.23
C THR A 268 7.25 -22.62 7.90
N LEU A 269 7.09 -22.00 6.74
CA LEU A 269 5.83 -21.41 6.31
C LEU A 269 4.77 -22.48 6.00
N VAL A 270 5.14 -23.58 5.35
CA VAL A 270 4.21 -24.68 5.04
C VAL A 270 3.70 -25.35 6.32
N ASP A 271 4.60 -25.65 7.26
CA ASP A 271 4.25 -26.28 8.53
C ASP A 271 3.30 -25.39 9.33
N GLU A 272 3.55 -24.08 9.37
CA GLU A 272 2.69 -23.11 10.05
C GLU A 272 1.31 -22.99 9.38
N GLN A 273 1.23 -23.01 8.04
CA GLN A 273 -0.05 -23.04 7.31
C GLN A 273 -0.86 -24.32 7.58
N ASN A 274 -0.17 -25.43 7.83
CA ASN A 274 -0.80 -26.73 8.10
C ASN A 274 -1.15 -26.91 9.58
N PHE A 275 -0.49 -26.18 10.49
CA PHE A 275 -0.72 -26.27 11.92
C PHE A 275 -2.14 -25.82 12.32
N SER A 276 -2.67 -24.75 11.71
CA SER A 276 -4.05 -24.30 11.98
C SER A 276 -4.72 -23.68 10.75
N PRO A 277 -6.01 -23.97 10.49
CA PRO A 277 -6.77 -23.26 9.47
C PRO A 277 -6.88 -21.76 9.76
N LYS A 278 -6.76 -21.34 11.03
CA LYS A 278 -6.76 -19.92 11.42
C LYS A 278 -5.49 -19.17 10.98
N LEU A 279 -4.42 -19.91 10.70
CA LEU A 279 -3.15 -19.38 10.21
C LEU A 279 -3.05 -19.44 8.69
N LYS A 280 -4.00 -20.10 8.01
CA LYS A 280 -4.01 -20.15 6.56
C LYS A 280 -4.19 -18.74 6.00
N ARG A 281 -3.22 -18.29 5.22
CA ARG A 281 -3.23 -16.95 4.63
C ARG A 281 -2.84 -17.00 3.18
N GLN A 282 -3.62 -16.30 2.36
CA GLN A 282 -3.33 -16.19 0.94
C GLN A 282 -1.99 -15.50 0.68
N LYS A 283 -1.60 -14.52 1.52
CA LYS A 283 -0.30 -13.86 1.42
C LYS A 283 0.88 -14.85 1.52
N VAL A 284 0.78 -15.85 2.39
CA VAL A 284 1.82 -16.88 2.55
C VAL A 284 1.88 -17.77 1.32
N GLN A 285 0.74 -18.17 0.79
CA GLN A 285 0.66 -18.97 -0.44
C GLN A 285 1.29 -18.24 -1.63
N VAL A 286 0.98 -16.95 -1.80
CA VAL A 286 1.56 -16.15 -2.89
C VAL A 286 3.07 -15.95 -2.69
N ALA A 287 3.52 -15.69 -1.46
CA ALA A 287 4.94 -15.56 -1.16
C ALA A 287 5.71 -16.86 -1.43
N LEU A 288 5.14 -18.01 -1.03
CA LEU A 288 5.70 -19.33 -1.31
C LEU A 288 5.74 -19.63 -2.81
N GLY A 289 4.66 -19.33 -3.55
CA GLY A 289 4.63 -19.52 -5.00
C GLY A 289 5.74 -18.72 -5.70
N LYS A 290 5.87 -17.43 -5.38
CA LYS A 290 6.93 -16.56 -5.92
C LYS A 290 8.34 -17.08 -5.58
N LEU A 291 8.57 -17.46 -4.32
CA LEU A 291 9.85 -18.01 -3.86
C LEU A 291 10.20 -19.31 -4.60
N VAL A 292 9.27 -20.25 -4.69
CA VAL A 292 9.49 -21.57 -5.29
C VAL A 292 9.77 -21.46 -6.79
N VAL A 293 9.04 -20.60 -7.50
CA VAL A 293 9.31 -20.30 -8.91
C VAL A 293 10.72 -19.73 -9.07
N SER A 294 11.09 -18.75 -8.23
CA SER A 294 12.42 -18.13 -8.31
C SER A 294 13.55 -19.11 -7.96
N LEU A 295 13.39 -19.96 -6.95
CA LEU A 295 14.38 -20.99 -6.61
C LEU A 295 14.56 -22.03 -7.73
N THR A 296 13.47 -22.39 -8.40
CA THR A 296 13.49 -23.41 -9.46
C THR A 296 14.07 -22.87 -10.76
N HIS A 297 13.73 -21.62 -11.14
CA HIS A 297 14.12 -21.03 -12.42
C HIS A 297 15.37 -20.13 -12.32
N ASP A 298 15.42 -19.24 -11.35
CA ASP A 298 16.45 -18.20 -11.25
C ASP A 298 17.67 -18.66 -10.43
N HIS A 299 17.44 -19.55 -9.44
CA HIS A 299 18.47 -19.98 -8.49
C HIS A 299 18.64 -21.51 -8.36
N PRO A 300 18.79 -22.28 -9.46
CA PRO A 300 18.86 -23.75 -9.40
C PRO A 300 20.07 -24.28 -8.61
N ARG A 301 21.18 -23.54 -8.60
CA ARG A 301 22.37 -23.89 -7.79
C ARG A 301 22.11 -23.77 -6.29
N LEU A 302 21.33 -22.76 -5.89
CA LEU A 302 20.92 -22.59 -4.51
C LEU A 302 20.00 -23.74 -4.11
N LEU A 303 18.99 -24.06 -4.93
CA LEU A 303 18.08 -25.17 -4.70
C LEU A 303 18.85 -26.49 -4.47
N ALA A 304 19.83 -26.80 -5.33
CA ALA A 304 20.65 -28.00 -5.20
C ALA A 304 21.50 -28.06 -3.90
N SER A 305 21.76 -26.91 -3.27
CA SER A 305 22.52 -26.82 -2.01
C SER A 305 21.66 -26.95 -0.75
N LEU A 306 20.33 -26.92 -0.87
CA LEU A 306 19.43 -27.02 0.28
C LEU A 306 19.34 -28.46 0.81
N PRO A 307 18.87 -28.68 2.05
CA PRO A 307 18.55 -30.01 2.56
C PRO A 307 17.59 -30.77 1.63
N ALA A 308 17.76 -32.09 1.51
CA ALA A 308 17.00 -32.91 0.55
C ALA A 308 15.48 -32.88 0.77
N ASP A 309 15.05 -32.78 2.02
CA ASP A 309 13.64 -32.64 2.39
C ASP A 309 13.08 -31.27 1.97
N GLU A 310 13.86 -30.19 2.12
CA GLU A 310 13.50 -28.85 1.63
C GLU A 310 13.39 -28.85 0.10
N GLN A 311 14.35 -29.48 -0.59
CA GLN A 311 14.32 -29.65 -2.05
C GLN A 311 13.05 -30.40 -2.51
N GLN A 312 12.70 -31.49 -1.84
CA GLN A 312 11.51 -32.26 -2.16
C GLN A 312 10.23 -31.44 -1.93
N LEU A 313 10.16 -30.66 -0.85
CA LEU A 313 9.04 -29.76 -0.59
C LEU A 313 8.91 -28.68 -1.66
N ILE A 314 10.01 -28.02 -2.02
CA ILE A 314 10.06 -27.02 -3.09
C ILE A 314 9.62 -27.64 -4.42
N GLY A 315 10.11 -28.83 -4.77
CA GLY A 315 9.72 -29.53 -5.99
C GLY A 315 8.22 -29.83 -6.06
N ARG A 316 7.62 -30.26 -4.93
CA ARG A 316 6.16 -30.46 -4.85
C ARG A 316 5.38 -29.16 -5.05
N LEU A 317 5.78 -28.09 -4.37
CA LEU A 317 5.14 -26.78 -4.52
C LEU A 317 5.33 -26.21 -5.93
N ALA A 318 6.49 -26.44 -6.56
CA ALA A 318 6.78 -26.01 -7.91
C ALA A 318 5.89 -26.72 -8.93
N ALA A 319 5.64 -28.02 -8.73
CA ALA A 319 4.72 -28.78 -9.58
C ALA A 319 3.28 -28.27 -9.44
N VAL A 320 2.83 -27.97 -8.21
CA VAL A 320 1.52 -27.36 -7.96
C VAL A 320 1.41 -26.01 -8.66
N GLU A 321 2.44 -25.17 -8.55
CA GLU A 321 2.43 -23.84 -9.15
C GLU A 321 2.56 -23.88 -10.68
N ALA A 322 3.31 -24.83 -11.23
CA ALA A 322 3.38 -25.07 -12.66
C ALA A 322 2.05 -25.56 -13.24
N GLU A 323 1.32 -26.41 -12.52
CA GLU A 323 -0.03 -26.82 -12.91
C GLU A 323 -1.01 -25.66 -12.84
N ALA A 324 -0.95 -24.87 -11.76
CA ALA A 324 -1.78 -23.68 -11.61
C ALA A 324 -1.49 -22.67 -12.73
N ALA A 325 -0.22 -22.47 -13.11
CA ALA A 325 0.19 -21.58 -14.20
C ALA A 325 -0.36 -21.97 -15.59
N LYS A 326 -0.80 -23.23 -15.80
CA LYS A 326 -1.51 -23.63 -17.03
C LYS A 326 -2.90 -23.00 -17.13
N GLN A 327 -3.48 -22.56 -16.02
CA GLN A 327 -4.75 -21.87 -16.03
C GLN A 327 -4.56 -20.44 -16.55
N PRO A 328 -5.32 -20.01 -17.58
CA PRO A 328 -5.11 -18.72 -18.24
C PRO A 328 -5.32 -17.52 -17.32
N LEU A 329 -5.97 -17.73 -16.17
CA LEU A 329 -6.25 -16.71 -15.17
C LEU A 329 -5.39 -16.83 -13.92
N HIS A 330 -4.38 -17.72 -13.86
CA HIS A 330 -3.60 -17.91 -12.63
C HIS A 330 -2.80 -16.67 -12.23
N SER A 331 -2.04 -16.11 -13.18
CA SER A 331 -1.33 -14.85 -12.99
C SER A 331 -2.29 -13.70 -12.65
N LEU A 332 -3.42 -13.65 -13.37
CA LEU A 332 -4.50 -12.71 -13.11
C LEU A 332 -5.12 -12.89 -11.74
N ARG A 333 -5.29 -14.10 -11.21
CA ARG A 333 -5.93 -14.38 -9.92
C ARG A 333 -5.07 -13.86 -8.77
N ALA A 334 -3.77 -14.14 -8.80
CA ALA A 334 -2.84 -13.59 -7.81
C ALA A 334 -2.85 -12.06 -7.84
N THR A 335 -2.76 -11.46 -9.04
CA THR A 335 -2.82 -10.01 -9.20
C THR A 335 -4.19 -9.43 -8.82
N ILE A 336 -5.30 -10.08 -9.16
CA ILE A 336 -6.67 -9.58 -8.93
C ILE A 336 -6.96 -9.47 -7.43
N VAL A 337 -6.52 -10.48 -6.67
CA VAL A 337 -6.69 -10.51 -5.22
C VAL A 337 -5.76 -9.52 -4.53
N GLU A 338 -4.50 -9.39 -4.97
CA GLU A 338 -3.53 -8.48 -4.34
C GLU A 338 -3.74 -6.99 -4.70
N SER A 339 -4.23 -6.69 -5.91
CA SER A 339 -4.27 -5.31 -6.43
C SER A 339 -5.55 -4.54 -6.12
N GLY A 340 -6.52 -5.15 -5.42
CA GLY A 340 -7.86 -4.58 -5.26
C GLY A 340 -8.67 -4.56 -6.57
N LEU A 341 -8.16 -5.15 -7.66
CA LEU A 341 -8.88 -5.27 -8.93
C LEU A 341 -10.19 -6.04 -8.79
N LEU A 342 -10.29 -6.96 -7.82
CA LEU A 342 -11.54 -7.63 -7.52
C LEU A 342 -12.65 -6.67 -7.10
N LEU A 343 -12.34 -5.67 -6.26
CA LEU A 343 -13.30 -4.62 -5.91
C LEU A 343 -13.81 -3.92 -7.19
N TYR A 344 -12.90 -3.65 -8.13
CA TYR A 344 -13.25 -2.99 -9.38
C TYR A 344 -14.08 -3.86 -10.33
N LEU A 345 -13.84 -5.17 -10.35
CA LEU A 345 -14.69 -6.11 -11.08
C LEU A 345 -16.10 -6.14 -10.49
N HIS A 346 -16.22 -6.15 -9.16
CA HIS A 346 -17.51 -6.05 -8.48
C HIS A 346 -18.20 -4.71 -8.75
N THR A 347 -17.49 -3.57 -8.75
CA THR A 347 -18.09 -2.27 -9.09
C THR A 347 -18.53 -2.22 -10.55
N ALA A 348 -17.73 -2.76 -11.49
CA ALA A 348 -18.11 -2.88 -12.89
C ALA A 348 -19.36 -3.76 -13.09
N ALA A 349 -19.42 -4.92 -12.42
CA ALA A 349 -20.54 -5.85 -12.48
C ALA A 349 -21.80 -5.26 -11.84
N GLY A 350 -21.66 -4.57 -10.70
CA GLY A 350 -22.75 -3.81 -10.07
C GLY A 350 -23.27 -2.70 -10.99
N GLY A 351 -22.38 -1.98 -11.68
CA GLY A 351 -22.73 -1.03 -12.72
C GLY A 351 -23.53 -1.63 -13.87
N ALA A 352 -23.10 -2.79 -14.37
CA ALA A 352 -23.81 -3.52 -15.42
C ALA A 352 -25.19 -3.97 -14.95
N ALA A 353 -25.28 -4.59 -13.76
CA ALA A 353 -26.53 -5.10 -13.19
C ALA A 353 -27.54 -3.98 -12.93
N TRP A 354 -27.08 -2.85 -12.37
CA TRP A 354 -27.92 -1.70 -12.11
C TRP A 354 -28.42 -1.04 -13.41
N GLY A 355 -27.53 -0.86 -14.38
CA GLY A 355 -27.89 -0.34 -15.71
C GLY A 355 -28.92 -1.24 -16.40
N PHE A 356 -28.79 -2.56 -16.28
CA PHE A 356 -29.76 -3.52 -16.79
C PHE A 356 -31.12 -3.38 -16.09
N PHE A 357 -31.12 -3.44 -14.76
CA PHE A 357 -32.34 -3.36 -13.95
C PHE A 357 -33.15 -2.08 -14.22
N GLU A 358 -32.49 -0.92 -14.21
CA GLU A 358 -33.16 0.35 -14.49
C GLU A 358 -33.69 0.46 -15.92
N SER A 359 -32.95 -0.07 -16.91
CA SER A 359 -33.41 -0.07 -18.31
C SER A 359 -34.64 -0.96 -18.50
N VAL A 360 -34.68 -2.12 -17.83
CA VAL A 360 -35.85 -3.02 -17.82
C VAL A 360 -37.03 -2.37 -17.11
N ARG A 361 -36.81 -1.77 -15.94
CA ARG A 361 -37.85 -1.06 -15.16
C ARG A 361 -38.51 0.05 -15.98
N ARG A 362 -37.74 0.75 -16.81
CA ARG A 362 -38.20 1.81 -17.72
C ARG A 362 -38.72 1.31 -19.07
N ARG A 363 -38.66 0.00 -19.33
CA ARG A 363 -39.06 -0.64 -20.59
C ARG A 363 -38.32 -0.06 -21.81
N GLU A 364 -37.03 0.19 -21.67
CA GLU A 364 -36.21 0.77 -22.74
C GLU A 364 -35.91 -0.24 -23.87
N PRO A 365 -35.71 0.22 -25.12
CA PRO A 365 -35.31 -0.65 -26.23
C PRO A 365 -33.97 -1.35 -25.97
N ARG A 366 -33.78 -2.54 -26.57
CA ARG A 366 -32.56 -3.38 -26.38
C ARG A 366 -31.25 -2.62 -26.64
N ALA A 367 -31.22 -1.75 -27.65
CA ALA A 367 -30.04 -0.95 -27.96
C ALA A 367 -29.70 0.07 -26.86
N VAL A 368 -30.73 0.69 -26.26
CA VAL A 368 -30.56 1.65 -25.15
C VAL A 368 -30.13 0.90 -23.89
N LEU A 369 -30.74 -0.26 -23.61
CA LEU A 369 -30.34 -1.14 -22.51
C LEU A 369 -28.86 -1.52 -22.61
N LEU A 370 -28.39 -2.02 -23.76
CA LEU A 370 -26.99 -2.42 -23.92
C LEU A 370 -26.06 -1.23 -23.71
N ARG A 371 -26.38 -0.07 -24.29
CA ARG A 371 -25.63 1.17 -24.09
C ARG A 371 -25.56 1.56 -22.61
N ASN A 372 -26.67 1.46 -21.89
CA ASN A 372 -26.75 1.79 -20.48
C ASN A 372 -25.94 0.84 -19.61
N VAL A 373 -26.03 -0.47 -19.85
CA VAL A 373 -25.22 -1.50 -19.17
C VAL A 373 -23.74 -1.21 -19.36
N THR A 374 -23.28 -1.04 -20.60
CA THR A 374 -21.87 -0.82 -20.91
C THR A 374 -21.37 0.50 -20.30
N ARG A 375 -22.08 1.60 -20.48
CA ARG A 375 -21.66 2.91 -19.96
C ARG A 375 -21.60 2.95 -18.44
N THR A 376 -22.62 2.40 -17.79
CA THR A 376 -22.70 2.36 -16.32
C THR A 376 -21.59 1.48 -15.76
N SER A 377 -21.37 0.29 -16.34
CA SER A 377 -20.28 -0.61 -15.96
C SER A 377 -18.89 0.03 -16.09
N LEU A 378 -18.60 0.68 -17.22
CA LEU A 378 -17.32 1.35 -17.43
C LEU A 378 -17.10 2.49 -16.42
N VAL A 379 -18.09 3.38 -16.27
CA VAL A 379 -17.95 4.54 -15.38
C VAL A 379 -17.81 4.13 -13.92
N THR A 380 -18.61 3.18 -13.45
CA THR A 380 -18.58 2.70 -12.06
C THR A 380 -17.27 2.04 -11.66
N CYS A 381 -16.57 1.47 -12.63
CA CYS A 381 -15.24 0.90 -12.45
C CYS A 381 -14.17 1.98 -12.55
N PHE A 382 -14.07 2.68 -13.69
CA PHE A 382 -12.91 3.52 -14.01
C PHE A 382 -12.86 4.83 -13.23
N ILE A 383 -13.98 5.51 -12.99
CA ILE A 383 -13.96 6.81 -12.31
C ILE A 383 -13.44 6.67 -10.87
N PRO A 384 -13.94 5.73 -10.05
CA PRO A 384 -13.38 5.50 -8.71
C PRO A 384 -11.92 5.06 -8.74
N ILE A 385 -11.50 4.20 -9.67
CA ILE A 385 -10.08 3.78 -9.79
C ILE A 385 -9.18 4.99 -10.02
N LEU A 386 -9.50 5.77 -11.06
CA LEU A 386 -8.61 6.84 -11.51
C LEU A 386 -8.64 8.03 -10.56
N VAL A 387 -9.84 8.41 -10.10
CA VAL A 387 -10.01 9.58 -9.23
C VAL A 387 -9.68 9.21 -7.80
N VAL A 388 -10.42 8.27 -7.19
CA VAL A 388 -10.23 7.95 -5.77
C VAL A 388 -8.98 7.10 -5.57
N GLY A 389 -8.81 6.01 -6.31
CA GLY A 389 -7.66 5.11 -6.20
C GLY A 389 -6.35 5.82 -6.51
N GLY A 390 -6.29 6.57 -7.61
CA GLY A 390 -5.12 7.37 -7.99
C GLY A 390 -4.75 8.43 -6.96
N VAL A 391 -5.74 9.21 -6.49
CA VAL A 391 -5.52 10.26 -5.48
C VAL A 391 -5.11 9.67 -4.14
N VAL A 392 -5.79 8.63 -3.66
CA VAL A 392 -5.45 7.97 -2.38
C VAL A 392 -4.07 7.34 -2.45
N THR A 393 -3.70 6.73 -3.58
CA THR A 393 -2.36 6.16 -3.77
C THR A 393 -1.29 7.25 -3.75
N ALA A 394 -1.48 8.33 -4.51
CA ALA A 394 -0.55 9.45 -4.54
C ALA A 394 -0.45 10.14 -3.16
N TYR A 395 -1.58 10.33 -2.48
CA TYR A 395 -1.63 10.86 -1.13
C TYR A 395 -0.87 9.97 -0.15
N ASN A 396 -1.13 8.67 -0.14
CA ASN A 396 -0.48 7.73 0.77
C ASN A 396 1.03 7.68 0.51
N GLU A 397 1.46 7.71 -0.76
CA GLU A 397 2.88 7.75 -1.11
C GLU A 397 3.54 9.06 -0.63
N ALA A 398 2.91 10.21 -0.86
CA ALA A 398 3.42 11.49 -0.41
C ALA A 398 3.44 11.58 1.13
N ASN A 399 2.35 11.19 1.79
CA ASN A 399 2.20 11.19 3.24
C ASN A 399 3.26 10.33 3.94
N LYS A 400 3.62 9.17 3.38
CA LYS A 400 4.66 8.30 3.93
C LYS A 400 6.06 8.92 3.89
N LYS A 401 6.32 9.78 2.90
CA LYS A 401 7.61 10.44 2.67
C LYS A 401 7.74 11.79 3.39
N SER A 402 6.62 12.35 3.86
CA SER A 402 6.61 13.63 4.57
C SER A 402 6.83 13.43 6.06
N ASP A 403 7.75 14.21 6.62
CA ASP A 403 8.12 14.15 8.04
C ASP A 403 7.53 15.28 8.86
N SER A 404 7.03 16.32 8.20
CA SER A 404 6.39 17.45 8.87
C SER A 404 4.88 17.48 8.66
N VAL A 405 4.17 17.92 9.70
CA VAL A 405 2.74 18.19 9.64
C VAL A 405 2.42 19.21 8.55
N GLN A 406 3.30 20.21 8.37
CA GLN A 406 3.13 21.27 7.36
C GLN A 406 3.19 20.71 5.94
N GLU A 407 4.14 19.84 5.62
CA GLU A 407 4.23 19.22 4.29
C GLU A 407 3.00 18.38 3.98
N LYS A 408 2.56 17.56 4.94
CA LYS A 408 1.36 16.74 4.77
C LYS A 408 0.11 17.58 4.59
N PHE A 409 -0.01 18.67 5.36
CA PHE A 409 -1.08 19.64 5.17
C PHE A 409 -1.04 20.26 3.78
N ASN A 410 0.14 20.67 3.30
CA ASN A 410 0.30 21.22 1.95
C ASN A 410 -0.08 20.20 0.87
N VAL A 411 0.32 18.93 1.02
CA VAL A 411 -0.03 17.83 0.09
C VAL A 411 -1.54 17.60 0.09
N TYR A 412 -2.14 17.47 1.27
CA TYR A 412 -3.59 17.30 1.43
C TYR A 412 -4.34 18.47 0.76
N PHE A 413 -3.95 19.71 1.06
CA PHE A 413 -4.58 20.90 0.50
C PHE A 413 -4.42 20.97 -1.02
N ALA A 414 -3.23 20.65 -1.54
CA ALA A 414 -2.98 20.60 -2.97
C ALA A 414 -3.88 19.57 -3.66
N ILE A 415 -4.07 18.40 -3.06
CA ILE A 415 -4.98 17.36 -3.57
C ILE A 415 -6.42 17.85 -3.57
N CYS A 416 -6.89 18.48 -2.48
CA CYS A 416 -8.24 19.07 -2.44
C CYS A 416 -8.42 20.14 -3.52
N ALA A 417 -7.43 21.00 -3.74
CA ALA A 417 -7.46 22.02 -4.79
C ALA A 417 -7.50 21.39 -6.20
N VAL A 418 -6.75 20.31 -6.44
CA VAL A 418 -6.79 19.56 -7.71
C VAL A 418 -8.13 18.85 -7.91
N MET A 419 -8.81 18.45 -6.84
CA MET A 419 -10.15 17.86 -6.89
C MET A 419 -11.26 18.88 -7.14
N TYR A 420 -11.02 20.18 -7.00
CA TYR A 420 -12.01 21.21 -7.30
C TYR A 420 -12.56 21.13 -8.75
N PRO A 421 -11.73 21.02 -9.80
CA PRO A 421 -12.21 20.78 -11.16
C PRO A 421 -12.99 19.47 -11.36
N CYS A 422 -12.86 18.49 -10.46
CA CYS A 422 -13.58 17.22 -10.58
C CYS A 422 -15.09 17.38 -10.49
N GLY A 423 -15.63 18.49 -9.96
CA GLY A 423 -17.06 18.79 -10.05
C GLY A 423 -17.56 18.82 -11.50
N ARG A 424 -16.79 19.41 -12.42
CA ARG A 424 -17.13 19.43 -13.86
C ARG A 424 -16.99 18.05 -14.49
N LEU A 425 -15.97 17.29 -14.09
CA LEU A 425 -15.81 15.90 -14.51
C LEU A 425 -17.01 15.05 -14.08
N LEU A 426 -17.45 15.17 -12.83
CA LEU A 426 -18.59 14.43 -12.29
C LEU A 426 -19.90 14.80 -13.00
N GLN A 427 -20.12 16.07 -13.32
CA GLN A 427 -21.27 16.49 -14.14
C GLN A 427 -21.24 15.86 -15.53
N TRP A 428 -20.07 15.84 -16.18
CA TRP A 428 -19.90 15.17 -17.47
C TRP A 428 -20.14 13.67 -17.36
N VAL A 429 -19.62 13.03 -16.31
CA VAL A 429 -19.84 11.61 -16.00
C VAL A 429 -21.32 11.31 -15.79
N GLU A 430 -22.04 12.14 -15.02
CA GLU A 430 -23.47 12.00 -14.79
C GLU A 430 -24.28 12.14 -16.08
N GLY A 431 -23.89 13.06 -16.99
CA GLY A 431 -24.48 13.16 -18.32
C GLY A 431 -24.18 11.96 -19.22
N PHE A 432 -22.98 11.37 -19.12
CA PHE A 432 -22.59 10.22 -19.94
C PHE A 432 -23.24 8.91 -19.46
N ALA A 433 -23.29 8.68 -18.15
CA ALA A 433 -23.78 7.47 -17.49
C ALA A 433 -24.62 7.81 -16.23
N PRO A 434 -25.88 8.26 -16.37
CA PRO A 434 -26.67 8.82 -15.26
C PRO A 434 -26.97 7.82 -14.13
N MET A 435 -26.79 6.53 -14.37
CA MET A 435 -27.07 5.46 -13.41
C MET A 435 -25.81 5.00 -12.66
N TRP A 436 -24.66 5.64 -12.88
CA TRP A 436 -23.39 5.19 -12.32
C TRP A 436 -23.39 5.14 -10.80
N LEU A 437 -23.98 6.10 -10.11
CA LEU A 437 -23.96 6.11 -8.64
C LEU A 437 -24.66 4.89 -8.04
N GLY A 438 -25.83 4.51 -8.56
CA GLY A 438 -26.53 3.30 -8.12
C GLY A 438 -25.76 2.03 -8.42
N GLY A 439 -25.15 1.96 -9.61
CA GLY A 439 -24.28 0.85 -9.99
C GLY A 439 -23.06 0.70 -9.08
N HIS A 440 -22.47 1.82 -8.67
CA HIS A 440 -21.36 1.86 -7.74
C HIS A 440 -21.73 1.30 -6.37
N ILE A 441 -22.88 1.73 -5.82
CA ILE A 441 -23.41 1.24 -4.53
C ILE A 441 -23.65 -0.28 -4.61
N VAL A 442 -24.34 -0.76 -5.64
CA VAL A 442 -24.62 -2.19 -5.82
C VAL A 442 -23.33 -3.01 -5.89
N GLY A 443 -22.35 -2.52 -6.64
CA GLY A 443 -21.07 -3.20 -6.78
C GLY A 443 -20.25 -3.21 -5.49
N PHE A 444 -20.23 -2.11 -4.74
CA PHE A 444 -19.59 -2.05 -3.43
C PHE A 444 -20.24 -3.01 -2.41
N CYS A 445 -21.58 -3.02 -2.33
CA CYS A 445 -22.31 -3.97 -1.50
C CYS A 445 -22.00 -5.42 -1.91
N SER A 446 -21.99 -5.71 -3.21
CA SER A 446 -21.63 -7.03 -3.74
C SER A 446 -20.22 -7.45 -3.32
N PHE A 447 -19.24 -6.55 -3.40
CA PHE A 447 -17.87 -6.83 -2.95
C PHE A 447 -17.81 -7.14 -1.46
N PHE A 448 -18.45 -6.34 -0.60
CA PHE A 448 -18.43 -6.60 0.85
C PHE A 448 -19.20 -7.86 1.23
N CYS A 449 -20.33 -8.15 0.57
CA CYS A 449 -21.02 -9.44 0.74
C CYS A 449 -20.13 -10.61 0.31
N TRP A 450 -19.42 -10.48 -0.81
CA TRP A 450 -18.45 -11.49 -1.25
C TRP A 450 -17.33 -11.68 -0.23
N MET A 451 -16.76 -10.59 0.29
CA MET A 451 -15.71 -10.64 1.32
C MET A 451 -16.17 -11.32 2.62
N LEU A 452 -17.41 -11.06 3.04
CA LEU A 452 -18.02 -11.71 4.20
C LEU A 452 -18.25 -13.21 3.95
N TYR A 453 -18.75 -13.56 2.75
CA TYR A 453 -19.04 -14.94 2.39
C TYR A 453 -17.78 -15.78 2.13
N SER A 454 -16.77 -15.21 1.49
CA SER A 454 -15.49 -15.88 1.19
C SER A 454 -14.57 -15.97 2.39
N GLU A 455 -15.03 -15.52 3.57
CA GLU A 455 -14.25 -15.44 4.80
C GLU A 455 -12.89 -14.76 4.62
N SER A 456 -12.85 -13.69 3.80
CA SER A 456 -11.59 -13.04 3.45
C SER A 456 -10.83 -12.61 4.70
N ASP A 457 -9.53 -12.92 4.73
CA ASP A 457 -8.60 -12.59 5.82
C ASP A 457 -8.63 -11.11 6.21
N ILE A 458 -9.01 -10.24 5.27
CA ILE A 458 -9.09 -8.79 5.47
C ILE A 458 -10.19 -8.41 6.48
N LEU A 459 -11.29 -9.19 6.56
CA LEU A 459 -12.42 -8.91 7.46
C LEU A 459 -12.41 -9.75 8.74
N LYS A 460 -11.60 -10.82 8.81
CA LYS A 460 -11.42 -11.59 10.04
C LYS A 460 -10.72 -10.73 11.07
N SER A 461 -11.49 -10.16 12.00
CA SER A 461 -10.91 -9.42 13.12
C SER A 461 -10.01 -10.36 13.92
N ASP A 462 -8.80 -9.90 14.23
CA ASP A 462 -7.82 -10.67 15.01
C ASP A 462 -8.30 -11.02 16.44
N LYS A 463 -9.48 -10.53 16.86
CA LYS A 463 -10.13 -10.87 18.14
C LYS A 463 -10.44 -12.36 18.29
N LEU A 464 -10.42 -13.15 17.23
CA LEU A 464 -10.63 -14.62 17.26
C LEU A 464 -9.32 -15.42 17.46
N LEU A 465 -8.18 -14.72 17.56
CA LEU A 465 -6.83 -15.29 17.70
C LEU A 465 -6.19 -15.02 19.08
N THR A 466 -6.85 -14.21 19.91
CA THR A 466 -6.64 -14.13 21.37
C THR A 466 -7.43 -15.23 22.04
#